data_AF-A0A2S1PVG6-F1
#
_entry.id   AF-A0A2S1PVG6-F1
#
_cell.length_a   1.000
_cell.length_b   1.000
_cell.length_c   1.000
_cell.angle_alpha   90.00
_cell.angle_beta   90.00
_cell.angle_gamma   90.00
#
_symmetry.space_group_name_H-M   'P 1'
#
loop_
_entity.id
_entity.type
_entity.pdbx_description
1 polymer ?
#
loop_
_entity_poly.entity_id
_entity_poly.type
_entity_poly.pdbx_seq_one_letter_code
_entity_poly.pdbx_strand_id
1 'polypeptide(L)'
;PIIGENKSTGDQFLENTLLYKKFFTDLINFEDLLINFNSKKMAQHFKSKNVDVYAIRYSINCDGGEIDRTACTYGGVTPHEGNKLKERKK
;
A
#
# COMPACT_ATOMS: atom_id res chain seq x y z
N PRO A 1 -5.21 -11.59 -1.59
CA PRO A 1 -5.14 -10.56 -0.52
C PRO A 1 -3.74 -9.94 -0.53
N ILE A 2 -3.63 -8.69 -0.09
CA ILE A 2 -2.36 -8.01 0.16
C ILE A 2 -2.08 -8.13 1.66
N ILE A 3 -0.88 -8.57 2.00
CA ILE A 3 -0.33 -8.51 3.35
C ILE A 3 1.08 -7.95 3.20
N GLY A 4 1.35 -6.79 3.78
CA GLY A 4 2.68 -6.21 3.81
C GLY A 4 2.94 -5.59 5.18
N GLU A 5 3.97 -6.06 5.87
CA GLU A 5 4.38 -5.47 7.14
C GLU A 5 5.58 -4.54 6.96
N ASN A 6 5.65 -3.51 7.79
CA ASN A 6 6.76 -2.55 7.87
C ASN A 6 7.18 -1.99 6.49
N LYS A 7 6.20 -1.52 5.72
CA LYS A 7 6.42 -0.93 4.40
C LYS A 7 6.46 0.59 4.53
N SER A 8 7.27 1.25 3.71
CA SER A 8 7.35 2.71 3.67
C SER A 8 7.56 3.18 2.24
N THR A 9 6.96 4.32 1.91
CA THR A 9 7.17 4.99 0.62
C THR A 9 6.96 6.49 0.75
N GLY A 10 7.77 7.26 0.02
CA GLY A 10 7.55 8.68 -0.24
C GLY A 10 6.93 8.94 -1.61
N ASP A 11 6.75 7.90 -2.44
CA ASP A 11 6.32 8.03 -3.82
C ASP A 11 4.79 8.13 -3.92
N GLN A 12 4.32 8.90 -4.90
CA GLN A 12 2.90 9.11 -5.19
C GLN A 12 2.67 9.07 -6.71
N PHE A 13 1.47 8.67 -7.12
CA PHE A 13 1.01 8.82 -8.49
C PHE A 13 0.10 10.05 -8.62
N LEU A 14 -0.88 10.18 -7.73
CA LEU A 14 -1.73 11.35 -7.53
C LEU A 14 -1.61 11.81 -6.07
N GLU A 15 -2.09 13.02 -5.76
CA GLU A 15 -1.90 13.60 -4.42
C GLU A 15 -2.59 12.82 -3.28
N ASN A 16 -3.61 12.00 -3.61
CA ASN A 16 -4.35 11.14 -2.70
C ASN A 16 -3.93 9.67 -2.77
N THR A 17 -2.80 9.33 -3.42
CA THR A 17 -2.31 7.96 -3.52
C THR A 17 -0.90 7.82 -2.94
N LEU A 18 -0.53 6.59 -2.57
CA LEU A 18 0.83 6.21 -2.22
C LEU A 18 1.25 5.02 -3.09
N LEU A 19 2.39 5.15 -3.77
CA LEU A 19 2.95 4.12 -4.65
C LEU A 19 4.09 3.40 -3.93
N TYR A 20 3.94 2.10 -3.75
CA TYR A 20 4.97 1.23 -3.20
C TYR A 20 5.60 0.44 -4.34
N LYS A 21 6.80 0.85 -4.75
CA LYS A 21 7.57 0.13 -5.75
C LYS A 21 8.09 -1.19 -5.20
N LYS A 22 8.11 -2.24 -6.02
CA LYS A 22 8.59 -3.58 -5.61
C LYS A 22 7.91 -4.07 -4.33
N PHE A 23 6.63 -3.76 -4.18
CA PHE A 23 5.85 -4.17 -3.01
C PHE A 23 5.71 -5.69 -2.96
N PHE A 24 5.49 -6.32 -4.12
CA PHE A 24 5.30 -7.75 -4.24
C PHE A 24 6.63 -8.44 -4.60
N THR A 25 7.04 -9.40 -3.79
CA THR A 25 8.24 -10.22 -4.05
C THR A 25 7.91 -11.53 -4.74
N ASP A 26 6.69 -12.06 -4.54
CA ASP A 26 6.34 -13.43 -4.90
C ASP A 26 5.24 -13.51 -5.98
N LEU A 27 4.75 -12.36 -6.48
CA LEU A 27 3.73 -12.31 -7.53
C LEU A 27 4.38 -11.96 -8.87
N ILE A 28 4.52 -12.97 -9.75
CA ILE A 28 5.16 -12.82 -11.06
C ILE A 28 4.57 -11.66 -11.89
N ASN A 29 3.26 -11.44 -11.80
CA ASN A 29 2.55 -10.47 -12.64
C ASN A 29 2.50 -9.05 -12.06
N PHE A 30 2.90 -8.84 -10.81
CA PHE A 30 2.80 -7.54 -10.14
C PHE A 30 4.08 -7.23 -9.40
N GLU A 31 4.61 -6.04 -9.62
CA GLU A 31 5.78 -5.51 -8.91
C GLU A 31 5.32 -4.46 -7.89
N ASP A 32 4.46 -3.54 -8.33
CA ASP A 32 4.11 -2.34 -7.59
C ASP A 32 2.70 -2.41 -7.00
N LEU A 33 2.51 -1.72 -5.87
CA LEU A 33 1.21 -1.51 -5.26
C LEU A 33 0.89 -0.01 -5.18
N LEU A 34 -0.23 0.39 -5.77
CA LEU A 34 -0.80 1.72 -5.60
C LEU A 34 -1.95 1.68 -4.59
N ILE A 35 -1.82 2.44 -3.49
CA ILE A 35 -2.87 2.57 -2.47
C ILE A 35 -3.62 3.88 -2.69
N ASN A 36 -4.93 3.78 -2.91
CA ASN A 36 -5.82 4.92 -3.08
C ASN A 36 -6.45 5.32 -1.74
N PHE A 37 -6.39 6.60 -1.42
CA PHE A 37 -7.07 7.19 -0.27
C PHE A 37 -8.17 8.14 -0.74
N ASN A 38 -9.15 8.40 0.13
CA ASN A 38 -10.25 9.33 -0.17
C ASN A 38 -9.81 10.82 -0.22
N SER A 39 -8.58 11.13 0.21
CA SER A 39 -8.11 12.51 0.34
C SER A 39 -6.59 12.60 0.36
N LYS A 40 -6.09 13.74 -0.10
CA LYS A 40 -4.68 14.14 0.06
C LYS A 40 -4.23 14.08 1.53
N LYS A 41 -5.08 14.56 2.45
CA LYS A 41 -4.77 14.57 3.89
C LYS A 41 -4.48 13.16 4.41
N MET A 42 -5.24 12.16 3.98
CA MET A 42 -4.99 10.76 4.36
C MET A 42 -3.70 10.22 3.74
N ALA A 43 -3.44 10.47 2.46
CA ALA A 43 -2.17 10.05 1.85
C ALA A 43 -0.96 10.67 2.57
N GLN A 44 -1.02 11.98 2.87
CA GLN A 44 0.04 12.66 3.64
C GLN A 44 0.18 12.13 5.08
N HIS A 45 -0.90 11.64 5.69
CA HIS A 45 -0.81 11.04 7.02
C HIS A 45 0.06 9.79 7.04
N PHE A 46 0.09 9.00 5.95
CA PHE A 46 0.86 7.75 5.87
C PHE A 46 2.16 7.87 5.06
N LYS A 47 2.32 8.93 4.28
CA LYS A 47 3.52 9.18 3.47
C LYS A 47 4.79 9.16 4.31
N SER A 48 5.82 8.47 3.82
CA SER A 48 7.14 8.31 4.45
C SER A 48 7.12 7.75 5.87
N LYS A 49 6.04 7.06 6.27
CA LYS A 49 5.94 6.34 7.53
C LYS A 49 6.00 4.83 7.30
N ASN A 50 6.48 4.11 8.30
CA ASN A 50 6.35 2.66 8.35
C ASN A 50 4.90 2.29 8.63
N VAL A 51 4.33 1.49 7.76
CA VAL A 51 2.94 1.04 7.83
C VAL A 51 2.83 -0.46 7.59
N ASP A 52 1.75 -1.02 8.10
CA ASP A 52 1.26 -2.34 7.72
C ASP A 52 0.07 -2.19 6.78
N VAL A 53 -0.01 -3.07 5.79
CA VAL A 53 -1.03 -3.09 4.74
C VAL A 53 -1.75 -4.43 4.76
N TYR A 54 -3.07 -4.38 4.92
CA TYR A 54 -3.96 -5.53 4.80
C TYR A 54 -5.18 -5.16 3.97
N ALA A 55 -5.27 -5.68 2.75
CA ALA A 55 -6.30 -5.25 1.80
C ALA A 55 -6.60 -6.28 0.70
N ILE A 56 -7.62 -5.98 -0.12
CA ILE A 56 -7.90 -6.70 -1.37
C ILE A 56 -7.39 -5.87 -2.55
N ARG A 57 -6.69 -6.52 -3.47
CA ARG A 57 -6.15 -5.89 -4.68
C ARG A 57 -7.07 -6.06 -5.88
N TYR A 58 -7.02 -5.10 -6.80
CA TYR A 58 -7.55 -5.19 -8.16
C TYR A 58 -6.50 -4.75 -9.17
N SER A 59 -6.65 -5.14 -10.44
CA SER A 59 -5.73 -4.79 -11.53
C SER A 59 -6.40 -4.18 -12.75
N ILE A 60 -7.67 -4.53 -13.01
CA ILE A 60 -8.45 -3.91 -14.09
C ILE A 60 -8.65 -2.43 -13.74
N ASN A 61 -8.35 -1.52 -14.68
CA ASN A 61 -8.42 -0.06 -14.51
C ASN A 61 -7.49 0.47 -13.40
N CYS A 62 -6.33 -0.15 -13.22
CA CYS A 62 -5.29 0.33 -12.31
C CYS A 62 -4.10 0.84 -13.10
N ASP A 63 -3.83 2.15 -12.98
CA ASP A 63 -2.64 2.80 -13.53
C ASP A 63 -1.82 3.38 -12.39
N GLY A 64 -0.48 3.21 -12.42
CA GLY A 64 0.38 3.65 -11.34
C GLY A 64 1.87 3.62 -11.64
N GLY A 65 2.57 2.63 -11.07
CA GLY A 65 4.02 2.49 -11.20
C GLY A 65 4.41 1.79 -12.51
N GLU A 66 5.00 0.62 -12.42
CA GLU A 66 5.38 -0.18 -13.58
C GLU A 66 4.16 -0.51 -14.46
N ILE A 67 4.30 -0.27 -15.77
CA ILE A 67 3.26 -0.51 -16.79
C ILE A 67 2.85 -1.99 -16.75
N ASP A 68 1.54 -2.25 -16.74
CA ASP A 68 0.92 -3.59 -16.65
C ASP A 68 1.33 -4.45 -15.43
N ARG A 69 2.16 -3.93 -14.53
CA ARG A 69 2.69 -4.64 -13.35
C ARG A 69 2.40 -3.91 -12.04
N THR A 70 1.40 -3.03 -12.05
CA THR A 70 0.87 -2.37 -10.85
C THR A 70 -0.46 -2.99 -10.44
N ALA A 71 -0.61 -3.32 -9.16
CA ALA A 71 -1.93 -3.61 -8.56
C ALA A 71 -2.39 -2.42 -7.74
N CYS A 72 -3.71 -2.21 -7.65
CA CYS A 72 -4.30 -1.13 -6.88
C CYS A 72 -5.12 -1.67 -5.70
N THR A 73 -5.28 -0.84 -4.68
CA THR A 73 -6.21 -1.07 -3.58
C THR A 73 -6.77 0.23 -3.02
N TYR A 74 -7.70 0.13 -2.09
CA TYR A 74 -8.30 1.25 -1.35
C TYR A 74 -8.04 1.09 0.15
N GLY A 75 -7.34 2.05 0.75
CA GLY A 75 -7.04 2.03 2.19
C GLY A 75 -6.32 0.75 2.64
N GLY A 76 -6.76 0.18 3.77
CA GLY A 76 -6.15 -1.01 4.36
C GLY A 76 -4.77 -0.77 4.97
N VAL A 77 -4.52 0.46 5.45
CA VAL A 77 -3.22 0.90 5.97
C VAL A 77 -3.34 1.28 7.44
N THR A 78 -2.40 0.78 8.25
CA THR A 78 -2.26 1.16 9.67
C THR A 78 -0.80 1.50 9.98
N PRO A 79 -0.52 2.40 10.94
CA PRO A 79 0.85 2.62 11.40
C PRO A 79 1.49 1.32 11.89
N HIS A 80 2.78 1.12 11.60
CA HIS A 80 3.54 -0.03 12.10
C HIS A 80 3.95 0.16 13.57
N GLU A 81 4.51 1.34 13.85
CA GLU A 81 5.06 1.68 15.17
C GLU A 81 3.95 1.72 16.23
N GLY A 82 4.17 1.03 17.35
CA GLY A 82 3.24 0.99 18.48
C GLY A 82 1.92 0.25 18.23
N ASN A 83 1.75 -0.41 17.07
CA ASN A 83 0.51 -1.08 16.70
C ASN A 83 0.58 -2.62 16.73
N LYS A 84 1.75 -3.19 17.07
CA LYS A 84 1.93 -4.64 17.23
C LYS A 84 1.52 -5.10 18.63
N LEU A 85 0.57 -6.02 18.70
CA LEU A 85 0.22 -6.72 19.95
C LEU A 85 1.23 -7.84 20.22
N LYS A 86 1.55 -8.07 21.50
CA LYS A 86 2.42 -9.18 21.94
C LYS A 86 1.83 -10.54 21.60
N GLU A 87 0.50 -10.63 21.61
CA GLU A 87 -0.25 -11.85 21.35
C GLU A 87 -1.40 -11.55 20.39
N ARG A 88 -1.82 -12.57 19.63
CA ARG A 88 -2.94 -12.46 18.71
C ARG A 88 -4.24 -12.18 19.48
N LYS A 89 -4.89 -11.06 19.18
CA LYS A 89 -6.24 -10.75 19.67
C LYS A 89 -7.25 -11.71 19.03
N LYS A 90 -8.03 -12.39 19.87
CA LYS A 90 -9.16 -13.26 19.47
C LYS A 90 -10.47 -12.50 19.54
#